data_AF-A0A4Q3WFS8-F1
#
_entry.id   AF-A0A4Q3WFS8-F1
#
_cell.length_a   1.000
_cell.length_b   1.000
_cell.length_c   1.000
_cell.angle_alpha   90.00
_cell.angle_beta   90.00
_cell.angle_gamma   90.00
#
_symmetry.space_group_name_H-M   'P 1'
#
loop_
_entity.id
_entity.type
_entity.pdbx_description
1 polymer ?
#
loop_
_entity_poly.entity_id
_entity_poly.type
_entity_poly.pdbx_seq_one_letter_code
_entity_poly.pdbx_strand_id
1 'polypeptide(L)'
;MTEQSSYESDDASKLAGEVFGGKLTVAEALKKLRTRLLDLSMRNRLLNYRHPKGRAVQFINSPDVNLLFDRLEEGKTVALTHIPDPPLSRYDDEKKPDVRTYAIEIGINPSTEFQAVPRPNGQRRAPSLQVLQYPADLERFLRKISSEARTVVEETGTNMLYLIFGFLEFFDSEDSQKPCLAPLISMPVSLTKGALDPDARTYLYDLTYSGEGIVENFTLREKLRQEFRLELPSLDPEASPEEYFGAIEAAVSKRKNWCVRRRLSLGFLSFGKLAIWADLDPAKAPGLLSNPLLKDIFEGGRAASSEAFHAEDYDIDRHPDAELPLIYDADSSQHSAIIDVRKGSNLVINGPPGTGKSQTITNIIASALASSHRIARRAPWFFSSIGISSRCF
;
A
#
# COMPACT_ATOMS: atom_id res chain seq x y z
N MET A 1 22.12 24.95 12.19
CA MET A 1 21.23 25.61 11.21
C MET A 1 20.43 24.53 10.53
N THR A 2 19.23 24.33 11.05
CA THR A 2 18.27 23.29 10.68
C THR A 2 17.34 23.89 9.64
N GLU A 3 17.49 23.50 8.37
CA GLU A 3 16.50 23.80 7.33
C GLU A 3 15.25 22.96 7.58
N GLN A 4 14.23 23.62 8.14
CA GLN A 4 12.86 23.14 8.13
C GLN A 4 12.35 23.24 6.68
N SER A 5 12.21 22.09 6.02
CA SER A 5 11.50 21.96 4.75
C SER A 5 10.04 22.38 4.96
N SER A 6 9.71 23.62 4.57
CA SER A 6 8.34 24.07 4.44
C SER A 6 7.61 23.18 3.44
N TYR A 7 6.44 22.69 3.84
CA TYR A 7 5.46 22.13 2.93
C TYR A 7 5.12 23.20 1.88
N GLU A 8 5.49 23.00 0.62
CA GLU A 8 4.97 23.81 -0.48
C GLU A 8 3.50 23.43 -0.73
N SER A 9 2.60 24.12 -0.02
CA SER A 9 1.18 24.22 -0.35
C SER A 9 0.93 24.83 -1.74
N ASP A 10 1.94 25.44 -2.34
CA ASP A 10 1.88 26.14 -3.63
C ASP A 10 1.73 25.22 -4.85
N ASP A 11 2.15 23.96 -4.76
CA ASP A 11 2.08 23.02 -5.90
C ASP A 11 0.70 22.37 -6.06
N ALA A 12 -0.05 22.23 -4.96
CA ALA A 12 -1.40 21.67 -5.03
C ALA A 12 -2.40 22.65 -5.66
N SER A 13 -2.31 23.93 -5.33
CA SER A 13 -3.21 24.99 -5.84
C SER A 13 -2.93 25.31 -7.31
N LYS A 14 -1.65 25.42 -7.71
CA LYS A 14 -1.26 25.63 -9.12
C LYS A 14 -1.73 24.49 -10.01
N LEU A 15 -1.53 23.24 -9.57
CA LEU A 15 -1.99 22.08 -10.34
C LEU A 15 -3.52 21.97 -10.38
N ALA A 16 -4.22 22.31 -9.29
CA ALA A 16 -5.68 22.37 -9.33
C ALA A 16 -6.16 23.38 -10.38
N GLY A 17 -5.53 24.56 -10.44
CA GLY A 17 -5.79 25.55 -11.49
C GLY A 17 -5.45 25.06 -12.91
N GLU A 18 -4.40 24.26 -13.08
CA GLU A 18 -4.04 23.68 -14.39
C GLU A 18 -4.95 22.53 -14.82
N VAL A 19 -5.28 21.63 -13.90
CA VAL A 19 -6.02 20.39 -14.20
C VAL A 19 -7.52 20.65 -14.30
N PHE A 20 -8.06 21.54 -13.47
CA PHE A 20 -9.48 21.90 -13.45
C PHE A 20 -9.76 23.24 -14.15
N GLY A 21 -8.77 23.78 -14.87
CA GLY A 21 -8.89 25.06 -15.58
C GLY A 21 -9.63 25.00 -16.92
N GLY A 22 -10.24 23.86 -17.29
CA GLY A 22 -11.00 23.69 -18.54
C GLY A 22 -10.16 23.61 -19.82
N LYS A 23 -8.83 23.49 -19.70
CA LYS A 23 -7.89 23.56 -20.84
C LYS A 23 -7.36 22.19 -21.30
N LEU A 24 -7.63 21.14 -20.54
CA LEU A 24 -7.09 19.79 -20.79
C LEU A 24 -8.23 18.85 -21.15
N THR A 25 -7.94 17.93 -22.07
CA THR A 25 -8.85 16.80 -22.31
C THR A 25 -8.91 15.88 -21.08
N VAL A 26 -10.01 15.14 -20.91
CA VAL A 26 -10.14 14.17 -19.81
C VAL A 26 -8.95 13.19 -19.77
N ALA A 27 -8.47 12.75 -20.94
CA ALA A 27 -7.33 11.84 -21.06
C ALA A 27 -6.02 12.46 -20.52
N GLU A 28 -5.73 13.73 -20.84
CA GLU A 28 -4.53 14.42 -20.39
C GLU A 28 -4.58 14.73 -18.89
N ALA A 29 -5.75 15.16 -18.39
CA ALA A 29 -5.98 15.40 -16.98
C ALA A 29 -5.77 14.11 -16.16
N LEU A 30 -6.35 12.99 -16.59
CA LEU A 30 -6.16 11.68 -15.95
C LEU A 30 -4.69 11.24 -15.99
N LYS A 31 -3.97 11.46 -17.10
CA LYS A 31 -2.55 11.14 -17.20
C LYS A 31 -1.70 11.95 -16.21
N LYS A 32 -1.97 13.26 -16.06
CA LYS A 32 -1.29 14.12 -15.07
C LYS A 32 -1.59 13.65 -13.63
N LEU A 33 -2.86 13.38 -13.30
CA LEU A 33 -3.26 12.89 -11.98
C LEU A 33 -2.61 11.54 -11.65
N ARG A 34 -2.61 10.62 -12.60
CA ARG A 34 -1.92 9.32 -12.48
C ARG A 34 -0.43 9.51 -12.19
N THR A 35 0.26 10.38 -12.92
CA THR A 35 1.69 10.61 -12.68
C THR A 35 1.96 11.13 -11.26
N ARG A 36 1.10 12.02 -10.74
CA ARG A 36 1.23 12.54 -9.36
C ARG A 36 0.98 11.49 -8.28
N LEU A 37 0.06 10.56 -8.51
CA LEU A 37 -0.24 9.50 -7.54
C LEU A 37 0.95 8.58 -7.28
N LEU A 38 1.82 8.38 -8.27
CA LEU A 38 2.94 7.46 -8.16
C LEU A 38 4.12 7.98 -7.33
N ASP A 39 4.18 9.28 -7.00
CA ASP A 39 5.30 9.92 -6.29
C ASP A 39 6.67 9.34 -6.70
N LEU A 40 7.19 9.79 -7.84
CA LEU A 40 8.45 9.29 -8.42
C LEU A 40 9.70 9.84 -7.70
N SER A 41 9.52 10.56 -6.58
CA SER A 41 10.62 11.11 -5.80
C SER A 41 11.32 10.02 -4.96
N MET A 42 12.59 10.25 -4.64
CA MET A 42 13.38 9.35 -3.77
C MET A 42 12.96 9.39 -2.29
N ARG A 43 11.87 10.10 -1.96
CA ARG A 43 11.19 10.03 -0.65
C ARG A 43 10.25 8.82 -0.59
N ASN A 44 9.81 8.32 -1.74
CA ASN A 44 8.94 7.15 -1.82
C ASN A 44 9.70 5.87 -1.45
N ARG A 45 9.19 5.11 -0.48
CA ARG A 45 9.79 3.85 -0.01
C ARG A 45 9.78 2.75 -1.06
N LEU A 46 8.93 2.85 -2.08
CA LEU A 46 8.93 1.95 -3.22
C LEU A 46 10.12 2.21 -4.17
N LEU A 47 10.75 3.39 -4.10
CA LEU A 47 11.93 3.71 -4.90
C LEU A 47 13.21 3.70 -4.07
N ASN A 48 13.11 4.04 -2.78
CA ASN A 48 14.25 4.14 -1.89
C ASN A 48 13.92 3.52 -0.52
N TYR A 49 13.98 2.20 -0.45
CA TYR A 49 13.73 1.43 0.75
C TYR A 49 14.94 1.47 1.68
N ARG A 50 14.79 2.04 2.88
CA ARG A 50 15.88 2.29 3.83
C ARG A 50 15.92 1.37 5.06
N HIS A 51 15.21 0.23 5.03
CA HIS A 51 15.12 -0.73 6.15
C HIS A 51 14.99 -0.05 7.53
N PRO A 52 13.83 0.56 7.86
CA PRO A 52 13.68 1.34 9.08
C PRO A 52 13.94 0.49 10.34
N LYS A 53 14.84 0.99 11.21
CA LYS A 53 15.16 0.33 12.49
C LYS A 53 13.87 0.13 13.30
N GLY A 54 13.61 -1.12 13.69
CA GLY A 54 12.45 -1.44 14.52
C GLY A 54 11.09 -1.43 13.78
N ARG A 55 11.09 -1.40 12.44
CA ARG A 55 9.90 -1.61 11.58
C ARG A 55 10.16 -2.50 10.36
N ALA A 56 11.36 -3.02 10.20
CA ALA A 56 11.72 -3.96 9.14
C ALA A 56 12.62 -5.09 9.67
N VAL A 57 12.38 -6.30 9.20
CA VAL A 57 13.20 -7.49 9.47
C VAL A 57 13.96 -7.85 8.21
N GLN A 58 15.23 -8.26 8.35
CA GLN A 58 16.04 -8.84 7.30
C GLN A 58 16.41 -10.27 7.70
N PHE A 59 16.59 -11.14 6.70
CA PHE A 59 16.85 -12.57 6.90
C PHE A 59 18.24 -12.95 6.38
N ILE A 60 18.86 -13.99 6.96
CA ILE A 60 20.28 -14.32 6.71
C ILE A 60 20.53 -15.74 6.18
N ASN A 61 19.59 -16.68 6.35
CA ASN A 61 19.82 -18.11 6.10
C ASN A 61 19.73 -18.54 4.63
N SER A 62 19.74 -17.60 3.68
CA SER A 62 19.69 -17.87 2.22
C SER A 62 18.67 -18.94 1.82
N PRO A 63 17.37 -18.74 2.12
CA PRO A 63 16.33 -19.70 1.75
C PRO A 63 16.19 -19.79 0.22
N ASP A 64 15.69 -20.92 -0.26
CA ASP A 64 15.20 -21.02 -1.64
C ASP A 64 13.98 -20.09 -1.80
N VAL A 65 14.17 -19.02 -2.57
CA VAL A 65 13.18 -17.94 -2.73
C VAL A 65 11.90 -18.44 -3.39
N ASN A 66 12.04 -19.33 -4.38
CA ASN A 66 10.90 -19.89 -5.10
C ASN A 66 10.09 -20.81 -4.18
N LEU A 67 10.77 -21.74 -3.48
CA LEU A 67 10.09 -22.65 -2.56
C LEU A 67 9.40 -21.91 -1.41
N LEU A 68 10.02 -20.83 -0.92
CA LEU A 68 9.41 -19.95 0.08
C LEU A 68 8.14 -19.27 -0.46
N PHE A 69 8.21 -18.74 -1.68
CA PHE A 69 7.10 -18.05 -2.33
C PHE A 69 5.93 -19.01 -2.57
N ASP A 70 6.18 -20.15 -3.21
CA ASP A 70 5.18 -21.18 -3.51
C ASP A 70 4.49 -21.66 -2.21
N ARG A 71 5.28 -21.87 -1.15
CA ARG A 71 4.74 -22.32 0.14
C ARG A 71 3.78 -21.30 0.76
N LEU A 72 4.13 -20.02 0.73
CA LEU A 72 3.27 -18.97 1.26
C LEU A 72 2.01 -18.80 0.41
N GLU A 73 2.14 -18.86 -0.91
CA GLU A 73 1.01 -18.79 -1.84
C GLU A 73 0.03 -19.95 -1.66
N GLU A 74 0.53 -21.16 -1.39
CA GLU A 74 -0.27 -22.34 -1.00
C GLU A 74 -0.97 -22.19 0.38
N GLY A 75 -0.78 -21.06 1.07
CA GLY A 75 -1.38 -20.78 2.38
C GLY A 75 -0.69 -21.46 3.56
N LYS A 76 0.50 -22.05 3.35
CA LYS A 76 1.27 -22.70 4.43
C LYS A 76 2.05 -21.66 5.23
N THR A 77 2.27 -21.96 6.51
CA THR A 77 3.04 -21.11 7.41
C THR A 77 4.55 -21.25 7.19
N VAL A 78 5.27 -20.16 7.44
CA VAL A 78 6.74 -20.09 7.46
C VAL A 78 7.20 -19.55 8.81
N ALA A 79 7.99 -20.34 9.54
CA ALA A 79 8.47 -19.98 10.86
C ALA A 79 9.64 -18.98 10.79
N LEU A 80 9.60 -17.97 11.66
CA LEU A 80 10.70 -17.04 11.90
C LEU A 80 11.60 -17.56 13.02
N THR A 81 12.86 -17.81 12.71
CA THR A 81 13.85 -18.36 13.65
C THR A 81 14.89 -17.33 14.05
N HIS A 82 15.56 -17.58 15.17
CA HIS A 82 16.56 -16.70 15.77
C HIS A 82 17.96 -17.33 15.71
N ILE A 83 18.95 -16.56 16.14
CA ILE A 83 20.26 -17.08 16.56
C ILE A 83 20.08 -17.69 17.97
N PRO A 84 20.59 -18.90 18.25
CA PRO A 84 20.50 -19.49 19.57
C PRO A 84 21.22 -18.63 20.61
N ASP A 85 20.79 -18.69 21.86
CA ASP A 85 21.49 -17.98 22.93
C ASP A 85 22.91 -18.54 23.14
N PRO A 86 23.91 -17.68 23.37
CA PRO A 86 25.26 -18.13 23.67
C PRO A 86 25.29 -18.82 25.04
N PRO A 87 26.21 -19.77 25.26
CA PRO A 87 26.41 -20.36 26.58
C PRO A 87 26.89 -19.30 27.57
N LEU A 88 26.55 -19.45 28.86
CA LEU A 88 26.89 -18.47 29.92
C LEU A 88 28.40 -18.17 30.01
N SER A 89 29.26 -19.10 29.60
CA SER A 89 30.71 -18.92 29.55
C SER A 89 31.19 -17.85 28.56
N ARG A 90 30.33 -17.43 27.63
CA ARG A 90 30.62 -16.39 26.62
C ARG A 90 30.14 -15.01 27.04
N TYR A 91 29.56 -14.88 28.23
CA TYR A 91 29.06 -13.60 28.73
C TYR A 91 30.22 -12.85 29.35
N ASP A 92 30.35 -11.58 29.00
CA ASP A 92 31.32 -10.64 29.57
C ASP A 92 30.55 -9.62 30.41
N ASP A 93 30.80 -9.56 31.72
CA ASP A 93 30.04 -8.74 32.68
C ASP A 93 28.50 -8.84 32.50
N GLU A 94 27.98 -10.08 32.44
CA GLU A 94 26.55 -10.40 32.22
C GLU A 94 25.97 -9.95 30.86
N LYS A 95 26.80 -9.44 29.94
CA LYS A 95 26.37 -9.03 28.60
C LYS A 95 26.61 -10.14 27.58
N LYS A 96 25.60 -10.36 26.73
CA LYS A 96 25.70 -11.24 25.58
C LYS A 96 26.69 -10.66 24.55
N PRO A 97 27.47 -11.49 23.86
CA PRO A 97 28.28 -11.06 22.73
C PRO A 97 27.40 -10.47 21.62
N ASP A 98 27.99 -9.63 20.77
CA ASP A 98 27.30 -9.12 19.59
C ASP A 98 26.78 -10.29 18.73
N VAL A 99 25.50 -10.20 18.35
CA VAL A 99 24.79 -11.29 17.65
C VAL A 99 25.50 -11.68 16.36
N ARG A 100 26.06 -10.69 15.64
CA ARG A 100 26.73 -10.93 14.36
C ARG A 100 28.04 -11.68 14.55
N THR A 101 28.84 -11.27 15.54
CA THR A 101 30.08 -11.97 15.88
C THR A 101 29.80 -13.40 16.30
N TYR A 102 28.83 -13.60 17.20
CA TYR A 102 28.47 -14.94 17.66
C TYR A 102 27.92 -15.82 16.53
N ALA A 103 27.08 -15.27 15.63
CA ALA A 103 26.59 -15.99 14.46
C ALA A 103 27.74 -16.54 13.60
N ILE A 104 28.77 -15.72 13.34
CA ILE A 104 29.96 -16.15 12.59
C ILE A 104 30.70 -17.27 13.33
N GLU A 105 30.88 -17.17 14.65
CA GLU A 105 31.56 -18.19 15.46
C GLU A 105 30.87 -19.56 15.40
N ILE A 106 29.53 -19.58 15.39
CA ILE A 106 28.75 -20.82 15.28
C ILE A 106 28.52 -21.27 13.82
N GLY A 107 29.20 -20.63 12.86
CA GLY A 107 29.15 -21.00 11.44
C GLY A 107 27.91 -20.53 10.69
N ILE A 108 27.14 -19.58 11.23
CA ILE A 108 26.00 -18.96 10.56
C ILE A 108 26.47 -17.72 9.79
N ASN A 109 26.25 -17.70 8.48
CA ASN A 109 26.57 -16.55 7.64
C ASN A 109 25.59 -15.39 7.94
N PRO A 110 26.06 -14.21 8.39
CA PRO A 110 25.19 -13.07 8.68
C PRO A 110 24.81 -12.26 7.43
N SER A 111 25.19 -12.69 6.22
CA SER A 111 24.85 -12.01 4.97
C SER A 111 23.34 -12.00 4.76
N THR A 112 22.79 -10.83 4.44
CA THR A 112 21.37 -10.68 4.06
C THR A 112 21.14 -10.82 2.56
N GLU A 113 22.22 -11.01 1.80
CA GLU A 113 22.20 -11.21 0.35
C GLU A 113 22.36 -12.69 0.05
N PHE A 114 21.40 -13.21 -0.71
CA PHE A 114 21.28 -14.61 -1.05
C PHE A 114 21.89 -14.87 -2.43
N GLN A 115 22.57 -16.00 -2.55
CA GLN A 115 23.02 -16.47 -3.86
C GLN A 115 21.87 -17.22 -4.52
N ALA A 116 21.75 -17.11 -5.84
CA ALA A 116 20.87 -17.99 -6.61
C ALA A 116 21.42 -19.41 -6.46
N VAL A 117 20.81 -20.21 -5.58
CA VAL A 117 21.23 -21.59 -5.37
C VAL A 117 20.62 -22.44 -6.49
N PRO A 118 21.42 -23.13 -7.33
CA PRO A 118 20.88 -24.11 -8.26
C PRO A 118 20.22 -25.23 -7.44
N ARG A 119 18.96 -25.53 -7.74
CA ARG A 119 18.12 -26.56 -7.09
C ARG A 119 18.94 -27.74 -6.56
N PRO A 120 19.20 -27.83 -5.25
CA PRO A 120 19.86 -29.01 -4.70
C PRO A 120 18.84 -30.15 -4.68
N ASN A 121 19.09 -31.19 -5.48
CA ASN A 121 18.37 -32.45 -5.36
C ASN A 121 18.61 -33.03 -3.96
N GLY A 122 17.54 -33.13 -3.17
CA GLY A 122 17.52 -33.97 -1.97
C GLY A 122 17.74 -33.23 -0.66
N GLN A 123 16.72 -32.51 -0.20
CA GLN A 123 16.08 -32.66 1.11
C GLN A 123 15.18 -31.44 1.32
N ARG A 124 13.86 -31.63 1.10
CA ARG A 124 12.82 -30.62 1.34
C ARG A 124 12.62 -30.41 2.84
N ARG A 125 13.54 -29.72 3.51
CA ARG A 125 13.20 -29.11 4.80
C ARG A 125 12.23 -27.95 4.53
N ALA A 126 11.21 -27.80 5.37
CA ALA A 126 10.35 -26.64 5.29
C ALA A 126 11.20 -25.37 5.42
N PRO A 127 11.01 -24.37 4.55
CA PRO A 127 11.77 -23.13 4.62
C PRO A 127 11.40 -22.45 5.94
N SER A 128 12.43 -22.11 6.71
CA SER A 128 12.32 -21.17 7.83
C SER A 128 13.10 -19.92 7.46
N LEU A 129 12.78 -18.81 8.11
CA LEU A 129 13.46 -17.53 7.88
C LEU A 129 14.19 -17.12 9.14
N GLN A 130 15.52 -17.16 9.08
CA GLN A 130 16.35 -16.83 10.24
C GLN A 130 16.68 -15.35 10.27
N VAL A 131 16.53 -14.75 11.44
CA VAL A 131 16.83 -13.35 11.72
C VAL A 131 18.09 -13.26 12.58
N LEU A 132 18.94 -12.28 12.29
CA LEU A 132 20.16 -12.01 13.06
C LEU A 132 19.84 -11.32 14.40
N GLN A 133 19.08 -11.99 15.27
CA GLN A 133 18.71 -11.56 16.61
C GLN A 133 18.67 -12.75 17.57
N TYR A 134 18.90 -12.50 18.86
CA TYR A 134 18.66 -13.48 19.92
C TYR A 134 17.15 -13.68 20.17
N PRO A 135 16.73 -14.78 20.83
CA PRO A 135 15.31 -15.16 20.91
C PRO A 135 14.44 -14.07 21.57
N ALA A 136 14.86 -13.54 22.72
CA ALA A 136 14.08 -12.55 23.47
C ALA A 136 13.94 -11.21 22.73
N ASP A 137 15.00 -10.77 22.06
CA ASP A 137 14.98 -9.55 21.24
C ASP A 137 14.10 -9.72 20.01
N LEU A 138 14.19 -10.90 19.36
CA LEU A 138 13.35 -11.24 18.22
C LEU A 138 11.87 -11.29 18.60
N GLU A 139 11.50 -11.97 19.69
CA GLU A 139 10.11 -12.01 20.16
C GLU A 139 9.58 -10.59 20.42
N ARG A 140 10.34 -9.75 21.14
CA ARG A 140 9.93 -8.38 21.43
C ARG A 140 9.73 -7.58 20.15
N PHE A 141 10.61 -7.79 19.17
CA PHE A 141 10.57 -7.08 17.91
C PHE A 141 9.38 -7.52 17.03
N LEU A 142 9.18 -8.83 16.88
CA LEU A 142 8.07 -9.40 16.12
C LEU A 142 6.71 -9.10 16.76
N ARG A 143 6.62 -9.10 18.10
CA ARG A 143 5.43 -8.65 18.82
C ARG A 143 5.07 -7.21 18.49
N LYS A 144 6.06 -6.32 18.42
CA LYS A 144 5.87 -4.92 18.05
C LYS A 144 5.37 -4.79 16.61
N ILE A 145 6.00 -5.49 15.66
CA ILE A 145 5.58 -5.48 14.25
C ILE A 145 4.15 -6.03 14.10
N SER A 146 3.83 -7.14 14.76
CA SER A 146 2.49 -7.74 14.72
C SER A 146 1.44 -6.79 15.28
N SER A 147 1.74 -6.13 16.41
CA SER A 147 0.83 -5.14 16.99
C SER A 147 0.61 -3.94 16.06
N GLU A 148 1.68 -3.37 15.50
CA GLU A 148 1.59 -2.23 14.58
C GLU A 148 0.86 -2.60 13.29
N ALA A 149 1.06 -3.81 12.76
CA ALA A 149 0.34 -4.31 11.61
C ALA A 149 -1.17 -4.40 11.87
N ARG A 150 -1.58 -4.93 13.03
CA ARG A 150 -3.00 -4.97 13.42
C ARG A 150 -3.58 -3.57 13.54
N THR A 151 -2.89 -2.65 14.22
CA THR A 151 -3.33 -1.26 14.35
C THR A 151 -3.49 -0.59 13.00
N VAL A 152 -2.56 -0.79 12.05
CA VAL A 152 -2.69 -0.22 10.70
C VAL A 152 -3.89 -0.79 9.95
N VAL A 153 -4.15 -2.10 10.06
CA VAL A 153 -5.35 -2.70 9.46
C VAL A 153 -6.61 -2.15 10.12
N GLU A 154 -6.63 -2.06 11.45
CA GLU A 154 -7.73 -1.46 12.19
C GLU A 154 -7.97 -0.03 11.72
N GLU A 155 -6.94 0.82 11.64
CA GLU A 155 -7.00 2.25 11.28
C GLU A 155 -7.19 2.59 9.80
N THR A 156 -6.91 1.67 8.88
CA THR A 156 -6.95 1.98 7.44
C THR A 156 -7.75 0.98 6.62
N GLY A 157 -8.18 -0.12 7.24
CA GLY A 157 -8.83 -1.25 6.57
C GLY A 157 -7.94 -1.97 5.55
N THR A 158 -6.63 -1.67 5.51
CA THR A 158 -5.71 -2.18 4.47
C THR A 158 -4.49 -2.85 5.12
N ASN A 159 -4.09 -4.03 4.63
CA ASN A 159 -2.85 -4.65 5.06
C ASN A 159 -1.63 -3.92 4.47
N MET A 160 -0.76 -3.44 5.36
CA MET A 160 0.49 -2.77 4.98
C MET A 160 1.74 -3.59 5.27
N LEU A 161 1.62 -4.80 5.82
CA LEU A 161 2.76 -5.66 6.12
C LEU A 161 3.05 -6.59 4.92
N TYR A 162 4.24 -6.43 4.35
CA TYR A 162 4.67 -7.20 3.18
C TYR A 162 5.96 -7.95 3.45
N LEU A 163 6.05 -9.18 2.94
CA LEU A 163 7.30 -9.85 2.69
C LEU A 163 7.78 -9.44 1.29
N ILE A 164 8.90 -8.73 1.25
CA ILE A 164 9.51 -8.20 0.04
C ILE A 164 10.51 -9.22 -0.49
N PHE A 165 10.34 -9.62 -1.74
CA PHE A 165 11.22 -10.51 -2.47
C PHE A 165 12.03 -9.71 -3.48
N GLY A 166 13.33 -9.61 -3.21
CA GLY A 166 14.29 -8.96 -4.09
C GLY A 166 14.19 -7.44 -4.11
N PHE A 167 15.31 -6.81 -4.44
CA PHE A 167 15.42 -5.37 -4.62
C PHE A 167 16.21 -5.08 -5.89
N LEU A 168 15.80 -4.07 -6.65
CA LEU A 168 16.68 -3.46 -7.64
C LEU A 168 17.54 -2.41 -6.92
N GLU A 169 18.86 -2.59 -6.97
CA GLU A 169 19.82 -1.55 -6.63
C GLU A 169 20.09 -0.72 -7.88
N PHE A 170 19.68 0.56 -7.83
CA PHE A 170 19.82 1.50 -8.94
C PHE A 170 20.28 2.87 -8.43
N PHE A 171 20.61 3.76 -9.37
CA PHE A 171 21.09 5.11 -9.08
C PHE A 171 20.19 6.14 -9.77
N ASP A 172 19.82 7.19 -9.05
CA ASP A 172 18.90 8.25 -9.50
C ASP A 172 19.49 9.12 -10.63
N SER A 173 20.82 9.15 -10.75
CA SER A 173 21.53 9.79 -11.85
C SER A 173 22.86 9.08 -12.10
N GLU A 174 23.47 9.30 -13.26
CA GLU A 174 24.77 8.71 -13.60
C GLU A 174 25.90 9.20 -12.66
N ASP A 175 25.76 10.42 -12.12
CA ASP A 175 26.71 11.02 -11.19
C ASP A 175 26.42 10.68 -9.71
N SER A 176 25.25 10.09 -9.42
CA SER A 176 24.88 9.75 -8.05
C SER A 176 25.73 8.58 -7.57
N GLN A 177 26.38 8.74 -6.42
CA GLN A 177 27.08 7.65 -5.74
C GLN A 177 26.22 6.94 -4.69
N LYS A 178 24.97 7.39 -4.49
CA LYS A 178 24.09 6.80 -3.47
C LYS A 178 23.19 5.74 -4.10
N PRO A 179 23.42 4.44 -3.80
CA PRO A 179 22.54 3.40 -4.29
C PRO A 179 21.16 3.52 -3.63
N CYS A 180 20.15 3.25 -4.44
CA CYS A 180 18.75 3.22 -4.02
C CYS A 180 18.21 1.82 -4.21
N LEU A 181 17.43 1.35 -3.24
CA LEU A 181 16.86 0.01 -3.25
C LEU A 181 15.36 0.10 -3.50
N ALA A 182 14.89 -0.43 -4.61
CA ALA A 182 13.47 -0.54 -4.90
C ALA A 182 13.00 -1.99 -4.73
N PRO A 183 11.96 -2.27 -3.91
CA PRO A 183 11.31 -3.58 -3.84
C PRO A 183 10.89 -4.08 -5.22
N LEU A 184 11.08 -5.37 -5.52
CA LEU A 184 10.66 -5.95 -6.79
C LEU A 184 9.28 -6.60 -6.71
N ILE A 185 9.13 -7.59 -5.82
CA ILE A 185 7.88 -8.29 -5.57
C ILE A 185 7.51 -8.09 -4.09
N SER A 186 6.26 -7.75 -3.81
CA SER A 186 5.75 -7.57 -2.44
C SER A 186 4.55 -8.46 -2.20
N MET A 187 4.70 -9.45 -1.32
CA MET A 187 3.62 -10.35 -0.92
C MET A 187 3.01 -9.88 0.41
N PRO A 188 1.71 -9.59 0.47
CA PRO A 188 1.05 -9.20 1.71
C PRO A 188 0.99 -10.39 2.67
N VAL A 189 1.50 -10.20 3.88
CA VAL A 189 1.61 -11.27 4.88
C VAL A 189 1.01 -10.83 6.21
N SER A 190 0.67 -11.82 7.02
CA SER A 190 0.26 -11.65 8.41
C SER A 190 1.27 -12.35 9.33
N LEU A 191 1.48 -11.76 10.49
CA LEU A 191 2.43 -12.24 11.49
C LEU A 191 1.64 -12.77 12.70
N THR A 192 1.62 -14.09 12.85
CA THR A 192 0.87 -14.79 13.91
C THR A 192 1.80 -15.31 14.98
N LYS A 193 1.38 -15.17 16.24
CA LYS A 193 2.10 -15.73 17.39
C LYS A 193 1.88 -17.24 17.43
N GLY A 194 2.97 -18.00 17.36
CA GLY A 194 3.00 -19.46 17.36
C GLY A 194 3.25 -20.05 18.75
N ALA A 195 3.79 -21.27 18.75
CA ALA A 195 4.07 -22.04 19.96
C ALA A 195 5.22 -21.44 20.80
N LEU A 196 5.25 -21.80 22.09
CA LEU A 196 6.37 -21.51 22.96
C LEU A 196 7.54 -22.43 22.61
N ASP A 197 8.71 -21.86 22.35
CA ASP A 197 9.96 -22.59 22.27
C ASP A 197 10.40 -22.99 23.69
N PRO A 198 10.47 -24.28 24.02
CA PRO A 198 10.83 -24.74 25.36
C PRO A 198 12.29 -24.45 25.72
N ASP A 199 13.19 -24.39 24.74
CA ASP A 199 14.63 -24.17 24.94
C ASP A 199 14.89 -22.67 25.17
N ALA A 200 14.30 -21.82 24.33
CA ALA A 200 14.49 -20.38 24.40
C ALA A 200 13.52 -19.68 25.37
N ARG A 201 12.46 -20.37 25.85
CA ARG A 201 11.35 -19.81 26.66
C ARG A 201 10.70 -18.57 26.04
N THR A 202 10.68 -18.50 24.72
CA THR A 202 10.12 -17.39 23.94
C THR A 202 9.10 -17.89 22.95
N TYR A 203 8.17 -17.05 22.55
CA TYR A 203 7.16 -17.42 21.56
C TYR A 203 7.70 -17.27 20.14
N LEU A 204 7.55 -18.33 19.36
CA LEU A 204 7.83 -18.30 17.91
C LEU A 204 6.74 -17.50 17.19
N TYR A 205 7.07 -17.02 16.00
CA TYR A 205 6.11 -16.36 15.13
C TYR A 205 6.18 -16.97 13.74
N ASP A 206 5.01 -17.08 13.13
CA ASP A 206 4.84 -17.61 11.80
C ASP A 206 4.33 -16.50 10.88
N LEU A 207 4.84 -16.51 9.65
CA LEU A 207 4.31 -15.74 8.54
C LEU A 207 3.27 -16.58 7.79
N THR A 208 2.16 -15.93 7.46
CA THR A 208 1.13 -16.47 6.58
C THR A 208 0.81 -15.46 5.48
N TYR A 209 0.52 -15.96 4.28
CA TYR A 209 -0.02 -15.12 3.22
C TYR A 209 -1.42 -14.62 3.61
N SER A 210 -1.67 -13.33 3.40
CA SER A 210 -2.96 -12.72 3.75
C SER A 210 -4.08 -13.02 2.75
N GLY A 211 -3.77 -13.61 1.59
CA GLY A 211 -4.75 -13.87 0.52
C GLY A 211 -5.03 -12.66 -0.38
N GLU A 212 -4.47 -11.50 -0.07
CA GLU A 212 -4.49 -10.32 -0.92
C GLU A 212 -3.46 -10.45 -2.06
N GLY A 213 -3.75 -9.90 -3.24
CA GLY A 213 -2.89 -10.07 -4.42
C GLY A 213 -1.43 -9.65 -4.22
N ILE A 214 -0.50 -10.43 -4.77
CA ILE A 214 0.92 -10.10 -4.82
C ILE A 214 1.13 -8.86 -5.70
N VAL A 215 1.96 -7.92 -5.23
CA VAL A 215 2.10 -6.60 -5.83
C VAL A 215 3.49 -6.43 -6.45
N GLU A 216 3.53 -6.08 -7.74
CA GLU A 216 4.73 -5.59 -8.41
C GLU A 216 4.92 -4.07 -8.18
N ASN A 217 6.16 -3.60 -8.30
CA ASN A 217 6.48 -2.20 -8.10
C ASN A 217 6.23 -1.34 -9.35
N PHE A 218 4.96 -0.94 -9.54
CA PHE A 218 4.54 -0.04 -10.62
C PHE A 218 5.27 1.31 -10.61
N THR A 219 5.53 1.86 -9.42
CA THR A 219 6.26 3.15 -9.29
C THR A 219 7.67 3.05 -9.87
N LEU A 220 8.38 1.95 -9.58
CA LEU A 220 9.71 1.71 -10.15
C LEU A 220 9.64 1.61 -11.67
N ARG A 221 8.73 0.80 -12.21
CA ARG A 221 8.57 0.64 -13.65
C ARG A 221 8.30 1.97 -14.34
N GLU A 222 7.42 2.79 -13.77
CA GLU A 222 7.09 4.08 -14.33
C GLU A 222 8.27 5.07 -14.26
N LYS A 223 8.99 5.14 -13.13
CA LYS A 223 10.19 5.98 -13.01
C LYS A 223 11.23 5.61 -14.06
N LEU A 224 11.53 4.32 -14.20
CA LEU A 224 12.50 3.83 -15.17
C LEU A 224 12.07 4.09 -16.62
N ARG A 225 10.77 3.97 -16.92
CA ARG A 225 10.23 4.31 -18.23
C ARG A 225 10.37 5.80 -18.55
N GLN A 226 10.01 6.67 -17.62
CA GLN A 226 9.99 8.12 -17.84
C GLN A 226 11.39 8.74 -17.87
N GLU A 227 12.23 8.42 -16.88
CA GLU A 227 13.53 9.08 -16.69
C GLU A 227 14.66 8.35 -17.41
N PHE A 228 14.61 7.02 -17.47
CA PHE A 228 15.69 6.19 -18.02
C PHE A 228 15.35 5.56 -19.38
N ARG A 229 14.13 5.79 -19.91
CA ARG A 229 13.62 5.14 -21.13
C ARG A 229 13.82 3.62 -21.13
N LEU A 230 13.68 3.02 -19.95
CA LEU A 230 13.90 1.61 -19.72
C LEU A 230 12.57 0.96 -19.34
N GLU A 231 12.11 0.02 -20.17
CA GLU A 231 10.90 -0.74 -19.90
C GLU A 231 11.26 -2.00 -19.12
N LEU A 232 10.76 -2.08 -17.87
CA LEU A 232 10.86 -3.32 -17.09
C LEU A 232 9.77 -4.30 -17.52
N PRO A 233 10.07 -5.61 -17.52
CA PRO A 233 9.05 -6.64 -17.71
C PRO A 233 8.01 -6.56 -16.58
N SER A 234 6.76 -6.89 -16.88
CA SER A 234 5.72 -7.07 -15.87
C SER A 234 5.87 -8.42 -15.17
N LEU A 235 5.47 -8.49 -13.90
CA LEU A 235 5.37 -9.75 -13.18
C LEU A 235 4.27 -10.63 -13.79
N ASP A 236 4.66 -11.78 -14.33
CA ASP A 236 3.74 -12.84 -14.75
C ASP A 236 3.27 -13.63 -13.52
N PRO A 237 1.96 -13.78 -13.27
CA PRO A 237 1.44 -14.55 -12.14
C PRO A 237 1.91 -16.01 -12.11
N GLU A 238 2.27 -16.61 -13.24
CA GLU A 238 2.75 -18.00 -13.30
C GLU A 238 4.28 -18.12 -13.17
N ALA A 239 5.01 -17.00 -13.25
CA ALA A 239 6.47 -17.00 -13.18
C ALA A 239 6.96 -17.05 -11.74
N SER A 240 8.02 -17.81 -11.51
CA SER A 240 8.70 -17.85 -10.21
C SER A 240 9.46 -16.54 -9.93
N PRO A 241 9.67 -16.17 -8.65
CA PRO A 241 10.44 -14.97 -8.29
C PRO A 241 11.83 -14.90 -8.95
N GLU A 242 12.57 -16.01 -9.00
CA GLU A 242 13.89 -16.04 -9.65
C GLU A 242 13.84 -15.83 -11.17
N GLU A 243 12.81 -16.33 -11.86
CA GLU A 243 12.62 -16.07 -13.30
C GLU A 243 12.36 -14.57 -13.54
N TYR A 244 11.54 -13.95 -12.69
CA TYR A 244 11.32 -12.51 -12.74
C TYR A 244 12.59 -11.70 -12.42
N PHE A 245 13.38 -12.12 -11.44
CA PHE A 245 14.68 -11.49 -11.15
C PHE A 245 15.63 -11.58 -12.33
N GLY A 246 15.72 -12.75 -12.98
CA GLY A 246 16.54 -12.93 -14.18
C GLY A 246 16.07 -12.05 -15.35
N ALA A 247 14.76 -11.89 -15.54
CA ALA A 247 14.21 -11.00 -16.56
C ALA A 247 14.56 -9.53 -16.30
N ILE A 248 14.49 -9.09 -15.04
CA ILE A 248 14.90 -7.73 -14.65
C ILE A 248 16.42 -7.55 -14.83
N GLU A 249 17.24 -8.50 -14.38
CA GLU A 249 18.69 -8.47 -14.56
C GLU A 249 19.07 -8.32 -16.04
N ALA A 250 18.41 -9.06 -16.93
CA ALA A 250 18.60 -8.93 -18.37
C ALA A 250 18.23 -7.53 -18.88
N ALA A 251 17.11 -6.97 -18.42
CA ALA A 251 16.64 -5.64 -18.81
C ALA A 251 17.60 -4.51 -18.35
N VAL A 252 18.20 -4.64 -17.16
CA VAL A 252 19.12 -3.62 -16.60
C VAL A 252 20.60 -3.88 -16.91
N SER A 253 20.95 -4.98 -17.57
CA SER A 253 22.34 -5.41 -17.85
C SER A 253 23.23 -4.35 -18.50
N LYS A 254 22.66 -3.44 -19.30
CA LYS A 254 23.39 -2.35 -19.98
C LYS A 254 23.69 -1.15 -19.07
N ARG A 255 23.11 -1.09 -17.86
CA ARG A 255 23.29 0.02 -16.92
C ARG A 255 24.47 -0.27 -15.99
N LYS A 256 25.33 0.73 -15.80
CA LYS A 256 26.48 0.62 -14.91
C LYS A 256 26.01 0.58 -13.45
N ASN A 257 26.59 -0.34 -12.67
CA ASN A 257 26.37 -0.50 -11.23
C ASN A 257 24.94 -0.91 -10.82
N TRP A 258 24.03 -1.17 -11.75
CA TRP A 258 22.70 -1.64 -11.40
C TRP A 258 22.72 -3.15 -11.22
N CYS A 259 22.11 -3.64 -10.15
CA CYS A 259 22.06 -5.08 -9.89
C CYS A 259 20.78 -5.46 -9.14
N VAL A 260 20.31 -6.68 -9.37
CA VAL A 260 19.23 -7.25 -8.58
C VAL A 260 19.84 -7.88 -7.33
N ARG A 261 19.43 -7.37 -6.17
CA ARG A 261 19.81 -7.85 -4.85
C ARG A 261 18.75 -8.85 -4.39
N ARG A 262 19.11 -10.14 -4.35
CA ARG A 262 18.27 -11.21 -3.80
C ARG A 262 18.29 -11.13 -2.27
N ARG A 263 17.46 -10.23 -1.73
CA ARG A 263 17.27 -10.04 -0.30
C ARG A 263 15.79 -10.21 0.03
N LEU A 264 15.51 -10.78 1.19
CA LEU A 264 14.16 -10.80 1.76
C LEU A 264 14.07 -9.77 2.87
N SER A 265 12.98 -9.03 2.91
CA SER A 265 12.69 -8.13 4.03
C SER A 265 11.21 -8.15 4.37
N LEU A 266 10.89 -8.33 5.64
CA LEU A 266 9.55 -8.07 6.16
C LEU A 266 9.46 -6.59 6.52
N GLY A 267 8.44 -5.88 6.05
CA GLY A 267 8.30 -4.46 6.38
C GLY A 267 6.99 -3.84 5.93
N PHE A 268 6.82 -2.57 6.31
CA PHE A 268 5.63 -1.81 5.99
C PHE A 268 5.77 -1.04 4.67
N LEU A 269 4.90 -1.34 3.71
CA LEU A 269 4.77 -0.63 2.44
C LEU A 269 3.35 -0.08 2.29
N SER A 270 3.22 1.07 1.62
CA SER A 270 1.93 1.69 1.36
C SER A 270 1.69 1.74 -0.15
N PHE A 271 0.74 0.94 -0.61
CA PHE A 271 0.34 0.85 -2.02
C PHE A 271 -1.01 1.52 -2.30
N GLY A 272 -1.62 2.20 -1.32
CA GLY A 272 -2.97 2.77 -1.47
C GLY A 272 -3.12 3.71 -2.67
N LYS A 273 -2.08 4.47 -3.01
CA LYS A 273 -2.07 5.34 -4.20
C LYS A 273 -1.99 4.53 -5.51
N LEU A 274 -1.40 3.34 -5.51
CA LEU A 274 -1.30 2.49 -6.71
C LEU A 274 -2.65 1.90 -7.11
N ALA A 275 -3.49 1.53 -6.14
CA ALA A 275 -4.85 1.08 -6.43
C ALA A 275 -5.65 2.16 -7.17
N ILE A 276 -5.62 3.40 -6.65
CA ILE A 276 -6.24 4.55 -7.30
C ILE A 276 -5.61 4.80 -8.68
N TRP A 277 -4.29 4.72 -8.79
CA TRP A 277 -3.58 4.90 -10.05
C TRP A 277 -3.99 3.88 -11.12
N ALA A 278 -4.21 2.63 -10.73
CA ALA A 278 -4.65 1.55 -11.61
C ALA A 278 -6.12 1.72 -12.00
N ASP A 279 -6.98 2.15 -11.09
CA ASP A 279 -8.41 2.41 -11.34
C ASP A 279 -8.63 3.57 -12.31
N LEU A 280 -7.74 4.57 -12.29
CA LEU A 280 -7.79 5.71 -13.22
C LEU A 280 -7.28 5.38 -14.63
N ASP A 281 -7.00 4.11 -14.94
CA ASP A 281 -6.54 3.70 -16.26
C ASP A 281 -7.67 3.61 -17.29
N PRO A 282 -7.69 4.48 -18.33
CA PRO A 282 -8.72 4.43 -19.36
C PRO A 282 -8.78 3.09 -20.12
N ALA A 283 -7.66 2.36 -20.19
CA ALA A 283 -7.61 1.06 -20.83
C ALA A 283 -8.34 -0.02 -20.03
N LYS A 284 -8.37 0.10 -18.69
CA LYS A 284 -9.06 -0.83 -17.79
C LYS A 284 -10.53 -0.45 -17.57
N ALA A 285 -10.85 0.84 -17.68
CA ALA A 285 -12.19 1.38 -17.45
C ALA A 285 -12.78 1.98 -18.76
N PRO A 286 -13.30 1.15 -19.68
CA PRO A 286 -13.96 1.65 -20.88
C PRO A 286 -15.19 2.49 -20.48
N GLY A 287 -15.21 3.74 -20.91
CA GLY A 287 -16.26 4.71 -20.56
C GLY A 287 -15.80 5.85 -19.64
N LEU A 288 -14.63 5.74 -19.02
CA LEU A 288 -14.06 6.80 -18.18
C LEU A 288 -13.87 8.10 -18.98
N LEU A 289 -13.35 8.01 -20.19
CA LEU A 289 -13.12 9.17 -21.07
C LEU A 289 -14.42 9.78 -21.63
N SER A 290 -15.49 8.98 -21.72
CA SER A 290 -16.78 9.44 -22.23
C SER A 290 -17.73 9.93 -21.14
N ASN A 291 -17.34 9.86 -19.87
CA ASN A 291 -18.20 10.25 -18.75
C ASN A 291 -18.48 11.77 -18.80
N PRO A 292 -19.76 12.18 -18.93
CA PRO A 292 -20.14 13.59 -18.98
C PRO A 292 -19.62 14.41 -17.79
N LEU A 293 -19.62 13.84 -16.58
CA LEU A 293 -19.16 14.53 -15.37
C LEU A 293 -17.66 14.82 -15.42
N LEU A 294 -16.86 13.88 -15.95
CA LEU A 294 -15.42 14.10 -16.06
C LEU A 294 -15.09 15.13 -17.14
N LYS A 295 -15.87 15.15 -18.24
CA LYS A 295 -15.77 16.22 -19.24
C LYS A 295 -16.13 17.57 -18.64
N ASP A 296 -17.21 17.65 -17.87
CA ASP A 296 -17.62 18.90 -17.22
C ASP A 296 -16.53 19.41 -16.25
N ILE A 297 -15.94 18.51 -15.46
CA ILE A 297 -14.88 18.82 -14.47
C ILE A 297 -13.56 19.25 -15.13
N PHE A 298 -13.11 18.57 -16.19
CA PHE A 298 -11.76 18.77 -16.75
C PHE A 298 -11.74 19.65 -18.01
N GLU A 299 -12.75 19.53 -18.88
CA GLU A 299 -12.86 20.26 -20.15
C GLU A 299 -13.66 21.57 -19.99
N GLY A 300 -14.28 21.80 -18.82
CA GLY A 300 -14.98 23.06 -18.51
C GLY A 300 -16.37 23.15 -19.13
N GLY A 301 -17.21 22.13 -18.93
CA GLY A 301 -18.58 22.08 -19.43
C GLY A 301 -19.59 22.77 -18.51
N ARG A 302 -20.47 23.61 -19.09
CA ARG A 302 -21.70 24.32 -18.61
C ARG A 302 -21.75 24.95 -17.21
N ALA A 303 -20.98 24.52 -16.22
CA ALA A 303 -20.91 25.05 -14.85
C ALA A 303 -19.83 26.12 -14.67
N ALA A 304 -19.27 26.65 -15.76
CA ALA A 304 -18.30 27.75 -15.74
C ALA A 304 -18.93 29.15 -15.52
N SER A 305 -20.19 29.22 -15.10
CA SER A 305 -20.71 30.39 -14.39
C SER A 305 -20.38 30.22 -12.92
N SER A 306 -19.65 31.17 -12.33
CA SER A 306 -19.16 31.11 -10.94
C SER A 306 -20.26 31.00 -9.85
N GLU A 307 -21.52 30.94 -10.25
CA GLU A 307 -22.71 30.80 -9.41
C GLU A 307 -23.13 29.33 -9.18
N ALA A 308 -22.57 28.35 -9.91
CA ALA A 308 -23.04 26.95 -9.88
C ALA A 308 -22.29 26.01 -8.89
N PHE A 309 -21.29 26.50 -8.15
CA PHE A 309 -20.52 25.65 -7.21
C PHE A 309 -21.11 25.59 -5.79
N HIS A 310 -22.09 26.45 -5.49
CA HIS A 310 -22.86 26.39 -4.26
C HIS A 310 -24.27 25.93 -4.60
N ALA A 311 -24.70 24.81 -4.04
CA ALA A 311 -26.11 24.46 -4.03
C ALA A 311 -26.85 25.60 -3.33
N GLU A 312 -27.89 26.14 -3.96
CA GLU A 312 -28.72 27.16 -3.33
C GLU A 312 -29.53 26.51 -2.21
N ASP A 313 -29.53 27.14 -1.04
CA ASP A 313 -30.43 26.74 0.04
C ASP A 313 -31.86 27.10 -0.38
N TYR A 314 -32.72 26.08 -0.51
CA TYR A 314 -34.12 26.27 -0.83
C TYR A 314 -34.89 26.76 0.41
N ASP A 315 -35.91 27.59 0.19
CA ASP A 315 -36.94 27.86 1.21
C ASP A 315 -37.82 26.62 1.35
N ILE A 316 -37.46 25.75 2.29
CA ILE A 316 -38.05 24.41 2.45
C ILE A 316 -39.53 24.49 2.78
N ASP A 317 -39.96 25.48 3.55
CA ASP A 317 -41.37 25.63 3.94
C ASP A 317 -42.28 25.90 2.74
N ARG A 318 -41.72 26.35 1.61
CA ARG A 318 -42.44 26.67 0.38
C ARG A 318 -42.04 25.80 -0.81
N HIS A 319 -41.11 24.87 -0.64
CA HIS A 319 -40.63 24.04 -1.73
C HIS A 319 -41.64 22.91 -2.00
N PRO A 320 -42.03 22.64 -3.26
CA PRO A 320 -43.02 21.61 -3.60
C PRO A 320 -42.59 20.19 -3.16
N ASP A 321 -41.28 19.94 -3.08
CA ASP A 321 -40.68 18.70 -2.58
C ASP A 321 -40.27 18.75 -1.09
N ALA A 322 -40.88 19.63 -0.28
CA ALA A 322 -40.55 19.78 1.14
C ALA A 322 -40.80 18.50 1.96
N GLU A 323 -41.84 17.74 1.60
CA GLU A 323 -42.18 16.49 2.28
C GLU A 323 -41.25 15.36 1.83
N LEU A 324 -40.14 15.21 2.56
CA LEU A 324 -39.18 14.12 2.41
C LEU A 324 -39.29 13.13 3.58
N PRO A 325 -39.15 11.81 3.34
CA PRO A 325 -39.08 10.83 4.41
C PRO A 325 -37.71 10.93 5.12
N LEU A 326 -37.61 11.84 6.08
CA LEU A 326 -36.41 12.03 6.89
C LEU A 326 -36.38 11.03 8.05
N ILE A 327 -35.22 10.41 8.27
CA ILE A 327 -34.96 9.55 9.45
C ILE A 327 -34.45 10.41 10.61
N TYR A 328 -33.64 11.41 10.29
CA TYR A 328 -33.09 12.38 11.23
C TYR A 328 -33.51 13.78 10.84
N ASP A 329 -33.61 14.67 11.82
CA ASP A 329 -33.82 16.09 11.57
C ASP A 329 -32.69 16.65 10.69
N ALA A 330 -33.07 17.45 9.70
CA ALA A 330 -32.17 18.07 8.73
C ALA A 330 -32.33 19.59 8.82
N ASP A 331 -31.21 20.32 8.84
CA ASP A 331 -31.23 21.77 8.67
C ASP A 331 -31.51 22.15 7.20
N SER A 332 -31.60 23.46 6.93
CA SER A 332 -32.01 23.94 5.61
C SER A 332 -31.08 23.53 4.47
N SER A 333 -29.78 23.51 4.75
CA SER A 333 -28.75 23.11 3.80
C SER A 333 -28.75 21.60 3.54
N GLN A 334 -28.96 20.80 4.60
CA GLN A 334 -29.06 19.35 4.51
C GLN A 334 -30.31 18.90 3.75
N HIS A 335 -31.44 19.56 3.97
CA HIS A 335 -32.68 19.26 3.27
C HIS A 335 -32.58 19.60 1.79
N SER A 336 -31.99 20.75 1.46
CA SER A 336 -31.73 21.17 0.08
C SER A 336 -30.85 20.16 -0.65
N ALA A 337 -29.79 19.66 0.01
CA ALA A 337 -28.95 18.60 -0.54
C ALA A 337 -29.74 17.30 -0.83
N ILE A 338 -30.69 16.90 0.03
CA ILE A 338 -31.52 15.71 -0.20
C ILE A 338 -32.44 15.90 -1.43
N ILE A 339 -33.03 17.10 -1.58
CA ILE A 339 -33.85 17.46 -2.76
C ILE A 339 -33.02 17.34 -4.03
N ASP A 340 -31.80 17.88 -4.03
CA ASP A 340 -30.91 17.85 -5.20
C ASP A 340 -30.49 16.43 -5.57
N VAL A 341 -30.15 15.59 -4.59
CA VAL A 341 -29.87 14.16 -4.85
C VAL A 341 -31.09 13.48 -5.49
N ARG A 342 -32.30 13.77 -4.98
CA ARG A 342 -33.54 13.17 -5.48
C ARG A 342 -33.86 13.59 -6.92
N LYS A 343 -33.51 14.82 -7.30
CA LYS A 343 -33.60 15.33 -8.67
C LYS A 343 -32.55 14.73 -9.61
N GLY A 344 -31.59 13.95 -9.09
CA GLY A 344 -30.52 13.31 -9.84
C GLY A 344 -29.26 14.17 -9.99
N SER A 345 -29.13 15.25 -9.21
CA SER A 345 -27.95 16.11 -9.22
C SER A 345 -26.76 15.44 -8.54
N ASN A 346 -25.55 15.69 -9.06
CA ASN A 346 -24.30 15.25 -8.44
C ASN A 346 -23.80 16.35 -7.50
N LEU A 347 -23.53 16.01 -6.24
CA LEU A 347 -23.20 16.97 -5.20
C LEU A 347 -22.09 16.48 -4.27
N VAL A 348 -21.36 17.45 -3.71
CA VAL A 348 -20.31 17.24 -2.72
C VAL A 348 -20.75 17.87 -1.40
N ILE A 349 -21.02 17.03 -0.39
CA ILE A 349 -21.39 17.52 0.95
C ILE A 349 -20.13 17.74 1.77
N ASN A 350 -19.83 19.01 2.07
CA ASN A 350 -18.74 19.40 2.94
C ASN A 350 -19.26 20.15 4.18
N GLY A 351 -18.53 20.06 5.28
CA GLY A 351 -18.96 20.58 6.59
C GLY A 351 -17.93 20.29 7.70
N PRO A 352 -17.89 21.08 8.77
CA PRO A 352 -17.06 20.80 9.94
C PRO A 352 -17.43 19.46 10.64
N PRO A 353 -16.52 18.84 11.41
CA PRO A 353 -16.88 17.69 12.24
C PRO A 353 -18.00 18.06 13.21
N GLY A 354 -18.98 17.16 13.38
CA GLY A 354 -20.15 17.39 14.24
C GLY A 354 -21.36 18.05 13.59
N THR A 355 -21.28 18.46 12.31
CA THR A 355 -22.38 19.13 11.58
C THR A 355 -23.38 18.16 10.92
N GLY A 356 -23.63 17.00 11.53
CA GLY A 356 -24.69 16.10 11.07
C GLY A 356 -24.48 15.42 9.71
N LYS A 357 -23.30 15.51 9.05
CA LYS A 357 -23.05 14.85 7.74
C LYS A 357 -23.52 13.39 7.65
N SER A 358 -23.26 12.60 8.69
CA SER A 358 -23.68 11.19 8.73
C SER A 358 -25.21 11.04 8.76
N GLN A 359 -25.91 11.98 9.41
CA GLN A 359 -27.36 12.05 9.44
C GLN A 359 -27.90 12.44 8.06
N THR A 360 -27.28 13.43 7.41
CA THR A 360 -27.61 13.83 6.03
C THR A 360 -27.46 12.66 5.06
N ILE A 361 -26.34 11.92 5.12
CA ILE A 361 -26.11 10.72 4.31
C ILE A 361 -27.20 9.68 4.57
N THR A 362 -27.60 9.50 5.83
CA THR A 362 -28.64 8.52 6.19
C THR A 362 -29.99 8.92 5.60
N ASN A 363 -30.35 10.21 5.66
CA ASN A 363 -31.57 10.72 5.02
C ASN A 363 -31.55 10.59 3.49
N ILE A 364 -30.40 10.85 2.85
CA ILE A 364 -30.23 10.65 1.40
C ILE A 364 -30.47 9.17 1.04
N ILE A 365 -29.86 8.26 1.80
CA ILE A 365 -30.02 6.81 1.56
C ILE A 365 -31.49 6.40 1.75
N ALA A 366 -32.13 6.87 2.82
CA ALA A 366 -33.53 6.59 3.10
C ALA A 366 -34.45 7.09 1.98
N SER A 367 -34.24 8.32 1.52
CA SER A 367 -35.01 8.94 0.44
C SER A 367 -34.87 8.20 -0.90
N ALA A 368 -33.65 7.77 -1.23
CA ALA A 368 -33.39 7.00 -2.44
C ALA A 368 -33.95 5.56 -2.35
N LEU A 369 -33.89 4.91 -1.17
CA LEU A 369 -34.53 3.61 -0.95
C LEU A 369 -36.06 3.70 -1.06
N ALA A 370 -36.68 4.73 -0.49
CA ALA A 370 -38.10 4.99 -0.62
C ALA A 370 -38.52 5.18 -2.09
N SER A 371 -37.62 5.74 -2.91
CA SER A 371 -37.82 5.94 -4.34
C SER A 371 -37.43 4.72 -5.20
N SER A 372 -37.24 3.53 -4.59
CA SER A 372 -36.82 2.28 -5.26
C SER A 372 -35.49 2.36 -6.05
N HIS A 373 -34.60 3.29 -5.70
CA HIS A 373 -33.28 3.40 -6.34
C HIS A 373 -32.28 2.45 -5.71
N ARG A 374 -31.39 1.88 -6.54
CA ARG A 374 -30.23 1.10 -6.07
C ARG A 374 -29.14 2.04 -5.61
N ILE A 375 -28.65 1.83 -4.39
CA ILE A 375 -27.64 2.67 -3.77
C ILE A 375 -26.43 1.81 -3.45
N ALA A 376 -25.26 2.27 -3.89
CA ALA A 376 -23.98 1.72 -3.49
C ALA A 376 -23.22 2.78 -2.69
N ARG A 377 -22.94 2.50 -1.41
CA ARG A 377 -22.10 3.36 -0.57
C ARG A 377 -20.72 2.75 -0.46
N ARG A 378 -19.69 3.52 -0.83
CA ARG A 378 -18.29 3.14 -0.63
C ARG A 378 -17.73 4.00 0.51
N ALA A 379 -17.47 3.39 1.66
CA ALA A 379 -16.89 4.05 2.82
C ALA A 379 -15.83 3.12 3.44
N PRO A 380 -14.66 3.62 3.87
CA PRO A 380 -13.60 2.74 4.38
C PRO A 380 -13.91 2.07 5.74
N TRP A 381 -15.01 2.42 6.44
CA TRP A 381 -15.14 2.12 7.89
C TRP A 381 -16.53 1.76 8.44
N PHE A 382 -17.58 1.64 7.62
CA PHE A 382 -18.96 1.62 8.15
C PHE A 382 -19.61 0.23 8.32
N PHE A 383 -18.87 -0.86 8.19
CA PHE A 383 -19.45 -2.21 8.17
C PHE A 383 -19.79 -2.83 9.54
N SER A 384 -19.52 -2.20 10.68
CA SER A 384 -19.78 -2.82 11.99
C SER A 384 -21.10 -2.41 12.69
N SER A 385 -21.83 -1.39 12.22
CA SER A 385 -22.97 -0.84 12.98
C SER A 385 -24.35 -0.99 12.35
N ILE A 386 -24.46 -1.56 11.16
CA ILE A 386 -25.77 -1.86 10.57
C ILE A 386 -25.71 -3.26 10.02
N GLY A 387 -26.41 -4.19 10.67
CA GLY A 387 -26.52 -5.59 10.29
C GLY A 387 -27.25 -5.78 8.96
N ILE A 388 -26.62 -5.36 7.86
CA ILE A 388 -27.06 -5.64 6.50
C ILE A 388 -26.14 -6.72 5.95
N SER A 389 -26.74 -7.90 5.78
CA SER A 389 -26.16 -9.10 5.18
C SER A 389 -25.43 -8.79 3.88
N SER A 390 -24.15 -9.14 3.85
CA SER A 390 -23.29 -9.29 2.69
C SER A 390 -23.77 -10.42 1.78
N ARG A 391 -24.82 -10.19 0.98
CA ARG A 391 -25.11 -10.99 -0.21
C ARG A 391 -25.65 -10.12 -1.32
N CYS A 392 -24.81 -9.92 -2.33
CA CYS A 392 -25.06 -9.72 -3.76
C CYS A 392 -23.97 -8.78 -4.30
N PHE A 393 -22.84 -9.39 -4.66
CA PHE A 393 -21.98 -8.89 -5.73
C PHE A 393 -22.64 -9.15 -7.07
#